data_AF-A0A533XH19-F1
#
_entry.id   AF-A0A533XH19-F1
#
_cell.length_a   1.000
_cell.length_b   1.000
_cell.length_c   1.000
_cell.angle_alpha   90.00
_cell.angle_beta   90.00
_cell.angle_gamma   90.00
#
_symmetry.space_group_name_H-M   'P 1'
#
loop_
_entity.id
_entity.type
_entity.pdbx_description
1 polymer ?
#
loop_
_entity_poly.entity_id
_entity_poly.type
_entity_poly.pdbx_seq_one_letter_code
_entity_poly.pdbx_strand_id
1 'polypeptide(L)'
;MKTIFTVSLLVLLSLPGSSTAVRVPDSQAEWRHLTTELADAGLPSRFLKLLPREFVQLEFADLKTAAAEYHPDGHRMVFNLALSEGNEGRRFRPIRNIGNQELATMYHELFHAYFDYS
;
A
#
# COMPACT_ATOMS: atom_id res chain seq x y z
N MET A 1 -37.98 -7.38 -17.90
CA MET A 1 -36.52 -7.15 -17.96
C MET A 1 -36.05 -6.64 -16.60
N LYS A 2 -35.31 -7.44 -15.84
CA LYS A 2 -34.58 -6.99 -14.64
C LYS A 2 -33.18 -7.63 -14.73
N THR A 3 -32.20 -6.82 -15.10
CA THR A 3 -30.80 -7.24 -15.17
C THR A 3 -30.23 -7.09 -13.77
N ILE A 4 -29.92 -8.21 -13.11
CA ILE A 4 -29.25 -8.23 -11.81
C ILE A 4 -27.75 -8.11 -12.10
N PHE A 5 -27.12 -7.04 -11.62
CA PHE A 5 -25.67 -6.93 -11.59
C PHE A 5 -25.14 -7.76 -10.41
N THR A 6 -24.57 -8.92 -10.70
CA THR A 6 -23.84 -9.70 -9.71
C THR A 6 -22.49 -9.05 -9.49
N VAL A 7 -22.31 -8.38 -8.33
CA VAL A 7 -20.99 -7.94 -7.88
C VAL A 7 -20.30 -9.15 -7.28
N SER A 8 -19.38 -9.76 -8.02
CA SER A 8 -18.52 -10.82 -7.50
C SER A 8 -17.51 -10.22 -6.53
N LEU A 9 -17.74 -10.40 -5.23
CA LEU A 9 -16.76 -10.15 -4.18
C LEU A 9 -15.75 -11.31 -4.18
N LEU A 10 -14.57 -11.09 -4.77
CA LEU A 10 -13.49 -12.04 -4.75
C LEU A 10 -12.71 -11.89 -3.43
N VAL A 11 -13.06 -12.70 -2.43
CA VAL A 11 -12.22 -12.86 -1.22
C VAL A 11 -11.08 -13.81 -1.58
N LEU A 12 -9.92 -13.25 -1.91
CA LEU A 12 -8.68 -14.01 -2.06
C LEU A 12 -8.16 -14.34 -0.65
N LEU A 13 -8.36 -15.58 -0.22
CA LEU A 13 -7.64 -16.16 0.91
C LEU A 13 -6.14 -16.19 0.57
N SER A 14 -5.39 -15.23 1.08
CA SER A 14 -3.93 -15.20 1.00
C SER A 14 -3.34 -16.36 1.79
N LEU A 15 -2.74 -17.32 1.08
CA LEU A 15 -1.84 -18.31 1.68
C LEU A 15 -0.61 -17.56 2.22
N PRO A 16 -0.08 -17.90 3.42
CA PRO A 16 1.14 -17.29 3.92
C PRO A 16 2.33 -17.80 3.09
N GLY A 17 2.64 -17.09 2.01
CA GLY A 17 4.00 -17.10 1.49
C GLY A 17 4.85 -16.32 2.49
N SER A 18 5.72 -17.00 3.23
CA SER A 18 6.71 -16.33 4.08
C SER A 18 7.73 -15.59 3.20
N SER A 19 7.33 -14.45 2.64
CA SER A 19 8.28 -13.41 2.27
C SER A 19 8.64 -12.67 3.56
N THR A 20 9.94 -12.62 3.87
CA THR A 20 10.40 -11.96 5.08
C THR A 20 10.21 -10.46 4.91
N ALA A 21 9.11 -9.94 5.45
CA ALA A 21 8.85 -8.50 5.43
C ALA A 21 9.96 -7.76 6.18
N VAL A 22 10.56 -6.78 5.50
CA VAL A 22 11.62 -5.93 6.04
C VAL A 22 10.97 -4.62 6.46
N ARG A 23 11.09 -4.29 7.75
CA ARG A 23 10.62 -2.99 8.25
C ARG A 23 11.44 -1.85 7.66
N VAL A 24 10.74 -0.78 7.29
CA VAL A 24 11.38 0.48 6.92
C VAL A 24 11.90 1.15 8.20
N PRO A 25 13.23 1.39 8.34
CA PRO A 25 13.82 1.90 9.57
C PRO A 25 13.26 3.27 10.02
N ASP A 26 12.97 4.16 9.07
CA ASP A 26 12.27 5.44 9.31
C ASP A 26 10.94 5.47 8.55
N SER A 27 10.02 4.61 9.01
CA SER A 27 8.66 4.48 8.46
C SER A 27 7.93 5.83 8.35
N GLN A 28 8.14 6.74 9.29
CA GLN A 28 7.45 8.03 9.31
C GLN A 28 7.99 8.99 8.25
N ALA A 29 9.32 9.04 8.07
CA ALA A 29 9.90 9.83 6.98
C ALA A 29 9.46 9.28 5.63
N GLU A 30 9.45 7.95 5.47
CA GLU A 30 9.04 7.34 4.21
C GLU A 30 7.54 7.51 3.94
N TRP A 31 6.69 7.47 4.96
CA TRP A 31 5.27 7.81 4.82
C TRP A 31 5.06 9.25 4.34
N ARG A 32 5.82 10.21 4.91
CA ARG A 32 5.78 11.61 4.44
C ARG A 32 6.26 11.73 2.99
N HIS A 33 7.32 11.03 2.63
CA HIS A 33 7.85 11.00 1.28
C HIS A 33 6.79 10.48 0.29
N LEU A 34 6.21 9.31 0.56
CA LEU A 34 5.15 8.71 -0.24
C LEU A 34 3.96 9.65 -0.42
N THR A 35 3.43 10.18 0.68
CA THR A 35 2.23 11.04 0.65
C THR A 35 2.47 12.37 -0.06
N THR A 36 3.70 12.89 -0.03
CA THR A 36 4.12 14.08 -0.78
C THR A 36 4.21 13.77 -2.27
N GLU A 37 4.92 12.70 -2.66
CA GLU A 37 5.05 12.31 -4.07
C GLU A 37 3.68 12.00 -4.72
N LEU A 38 2.77 11.34 -4.00
CA LEU A 38 1.40 11.11 -4.48
C LEU A 38 0.66 12.44 -4.72
N ALA A 39 0.81 13.41 -3.81
CA ALA A 39 0.20 14.73 -3.95
C ALA A 39 0.79 15.51 -5.15
N ASP A 40 2.11 15.47 -5.31
CA ASP A 40 2.82 16.16 -6.39
C ASP A 40 2.52 15.55 -7.77
N ALA A 41 2.24 14.24 -7.80
CA ALA A 41 1.73 13.54 -8.98
C ALA A 41 0.25 13.83 -9.29
N GLY A 42 -0.43 14.64 -8.48
CA GLY A 42 -1.86 14.96 -8.64
C GLY A 42 -2.79 13.81 -8.25
N LEU A 43 -2.30 12.78 -7.56
CA LEU A 43 -3.08 11.64 -7.13
C LEU A 43 -3.84 11.95 -5.82
N PRO A 44 -5.01 11.32 -5.58
CA PRO A 44 -5.79 11.57 -4.37
C PRO A 44 -5.01 11.18 -3.11
N SER A 45 -4.53 12.14 -2.32
CA SER A 45 -3.73 11.86 -1.11
C SER A 45 -4.26 12.53 0.15
N ARG A 46 -5.37 13.27 0.06
CA ARG A 46 -5.92 14.03 1.20
C ARG A 46 -6.32 13.12 2.37
N PHE A 47 -6.90 11.95 2.08
CA PHE A 47 -7.30 11.02 3.14
C PHE A 47 -6.08 10.44 3.89
N LEU A 48 -4.94 10.28 3.21
CA LEU A 48 -3.69 9.81 3.83
C LEU A 48 -3.14 10.78 4.88
N LYS A 49 -3.48 12.06 4.76
CA LYS A 49 -3.10 13.09 5.74
C LYS A 49 -3.93 13.03 7.03
N LEU A 50 -5.03 12.27 7.04
CA LEU A 50 -5.87 12.09 8.22
C LEU A 50 -5.32 10.99 9.14
N LEU A 51 -4.57 10.02 8.60
CA LEU A 51 -3.94 8.99 9.41
C LEU A 51 -2.78 9.61 10.22
N PRO A 52 -2.68 9.35 11.54
CA PRO A 52 -1.47 9.62 12.31
C PRO A 52 -0.28 8.95 11.62
N ARG A 53 0.87 9.62 11.58
CA ARG A 53 2.05 9.11 10.84
C ARG A 53 2.60 7.81 11.42
N GLU A 54 2.33 7.60 12.69
CA GLU A 54 2.67 6.43 13.48
C GLU A 54 1.61 5.32 13.40
N PHE A 55 0.45 5.57 12.76
CA PHE A 55 -0.62 4.59 12.69
C PHE A 55 -0.18 3.38 11.88
N VAL A 56 0.43 3.58 10.70
CA VAL A 56 0.93 2.49 9.88
C VAL A 56 2.43 2.25 10.07
N GLN A 57 2.81 0.98 10.24
CA GLN A 57 4.19 0.54 10.13
C GLN A 57 4.48 0.10 8.70
N LEU A 58 5.41 0.79 8.04
CA LEU A 58 5.81 0.46 6.68
C LEU A 58 6.78 -0.71 6.65
N GLU A 59 6.51 -1.65 5.76
CA GLU A 59 7.36 -2.79 5.46
C GLU A 59 7.46 -3.00 3.94
N PHE A 60 8.54 -3.63 3.48
CA PHE A 60 8.65 -4.13 2.12
C PHE A 60 8.84 -5.65 2.13
N ALA A 61 8.20 -6.34 1.20
CA ALA A 61 8.34 -7.79 1.04
C ALA A 61 8.22 -8.18 -0.44
N ASP A 62 8.68 -9.38 -0.80
CA ASP A 62 8.37 -9.95 -2.12
C ASP A 62 6.90 -10.41 -2.14
N LEU A 63 6.03 -9.55 -2.67
CA LEU A 63 4.60 -9.81 -2.80
C LEU A 63 4.31 -10.37 -4.19
N LYS A 64 4.34 -11.70 -4.35
CA LYS A 64 4.27 -12.38 -5.67
C LYS A 64 3.32 -11.76 -6.70
N THR A 65 2.11 -11.38 -6.31
CA THR A 65 1.07 -10.88 -7.24
C THR A 65 0.47 -9.54 -6.84
N ALA A 66 0.83 -8.99 -5.69
CA ALA A 66 0.26 -7.77 -5.15
C ALA A 66 1.31 -6.66 -5.09
N ALA A 67 0.86 -5.41 -5.26
CA ALA A 67 1.73 -4.23 -5.10
C ALA A 67 1.82 -3.79 -3.63
N ALA A 68 0.77 -4.04 -2.85
CA ALA A 68 0.71 -3.77 -1.43
C ALA A 68 -0.25 -4.75 -0.76
N GLU A 69 -0.15 -4.86 0.56
CA GLU A 69 -1.09 -5.53 1.45
C GLU A 69 -1.18 -4.74 2.77
N TYR A 70 -2.40 -4.44 3.21
CA TYR A 70 -2.64 -3.93 4.56
C TYR A 70 -2.97 -5.07 5.53
N HIS A 71 -2.30 -5.08 6.67
CA HIS A 71 -2.53 -6.03 7.76
C HIS A 71 -3.01 -5.24 8.98
N PRO A 72 -4.31 -5.29 9.34
CA PRO A 72 -4.84 -4.59 10.51
C PRO A 72 -4.13 -5.00 11.80
N ASP A 73 -3.74 -6.27 11.90
CA ASP A 73 -2.93 -6.79 13.00
C ASP A 73 -1.54 -6.12 12.99
N GLY A 74 -1.37 -5.18 13.91
CA GLY A 74 -0.16 -4.36 14.03
C GLY A 74 -0.07 -3.21 13.02
N HIS A 75 -1.18 -2.87 12.35
CA HIS A 75 -1.31 -1.76 11.40
C HIS A 75 -0.17 -1.72 10.38
N ARG A 76 0.17 -2.87 9.80
CA ARG A 76 1.31 -2.98 8.90
C ARG A 76 0.87 -2.72 7.47
N MET A 77 1.56 -1.82 6.81
CA MET A 77 1.40 -1.60 5.37
C MET A 77 2.63 -2.19 4.67
N VAL A 78 2.43 -3.33 4.02
CA VAL A 78 3.48 -4.07 3.34
C VAL A 78 3.43 -3.74 1.86
N PHE A 79 4.50 -3.18 1.32
CA PHE A 79 4.63 -2.89 -0.11
C PHE A 79 5.50 -3.93 -0.80
N ASN A 80 5.26 -4.16 -2.09
CA ASN A 80 6.12 -5.04 -2.87
C ASN A 80 7.52 -4.43 -2.99
N LEU A 81 8.58 -5.25 -2.82
CA LEU A 81 9.98 -4.85 -3.03
C LEU A 81 10.19 -4.14 -4.38
N ALA A 82 9.48 -4.52 -5.43
CA ALA A 82 9.54 -3.90 -6.75
C ALA A 82 9.16 -2.41 -6.78
N LEU A 83 8.47 -1.91 -5.74
CA LEU A 83 8.12 -0.51 -5.57
C LEU A 83 9.22 0.32 -4.89
N SER A 84 10.28 -0.33 -4.41
CA SER A 84 11.40 0.34 -3.77
C SER A 84 12.55 0.64 -4.74
N GLU A 85 13.35 1.66 -4.42
CA GLU A 85 14.58 1.95 -5.16
C GLU A 85 15.51 0.73 -5.15
N GLY A 86 15.96 0.29 -6.32
CA GLY A 86 16.86 -0.87 -6.45
C GLY A 86 16.29 -2.20 -5.93
N ASN A 87 14.99 -2.27 -5.62
CA ASN A 87 14.35 -3.40 -4.92
C ASN A 87 14.95 -3.68 -3.52
N GLU A 88 15.46 -2.65 -2.84
CA GLU A 88 16.15 -2.79 -1.54
C GLU A 88 15.22 -2.78 -0.31
N GLY A 89 13.95 -2.39 -0.48
CA GLY A 89 12.97 -2.35 0.61
C GLY A 89 13.21 -1.24 1.64
N ARG A 90 13.81 -0.12 1.22
CA ARG A 90 14.16 1.00 2.11
C ARG A 90 13.39 2.28 1.82
N ARG A 91 13.17 2.57 0.54
CA ARG A 91 12.56 3.80 0.05
C ARG A 91 11.79 3.52 -1.22
N PHE A 92 10.64 4.17 -1.41
CA PHE A 92 9.89 4.11 -2.65
C PHE A 92 10.69 4.69 -3.81
N ARG A 93 10.65 4.02 -4.96
CA ARG A 93 11.02 4.64 -6.24
C ARG A 93 10.03 5.77 -6.56
N PRO A 94 10.41 6.76 -7.38
CA PRO A 94 9.52 7.89 -7.72
C PRO A 94 8.14 7.42 -8.18
N ILE A 95 7.07 8.04 -7.70
CA ILE A 95 5.68 7.61 -7.98
C ILE A 95 5.38 7.56 -9.48
N ARG A 96 5.94 8.51 -10.25
CA ARG A 96 5.83 8.55 -11.71
C ARG A 96 6.40 7.31 -12.44
N ASN A 97 7.19 6.49 -11.75
CA ASN A 97 7.78 5.25 -12.28
C ASN A 97 6.98 4.00 -11.84
N ILE A 98 5.87 4.17 -11.11
CA ILE A 98 4.97 3.08 -10.71
C ILE A 98 3.83 3.00 -11.72
N GLY A 99 3.52 1.80 -12.21
CA GLY A 99 2.46 1.58 -13.18
C GLY A 99 1.06 1.71 -12.58
N ASN A 100 0.08 2.01 -13.44
CA ASN A 100 -1.30 2.26 -13.02
C ASN A 100 -1.93 1.09 -12.25
N GLN A 101 -1.62 -0.15 -12.62
CA GLN A 101 -2.14 -1.34 -11.93
C GLN A 101 -1.60 -1.44 -10.51
N GLU A 102 -0.30 -1.17 -10.33
CA GLU A 102 0.33 -1.19 -9.00
C GLU A 102 -0.21 -0.05 -8.15
N LEU A 103 -0.36 1.16 -8.71
CA LEU A 103 -0.99 2.29 -8.03
C LEU A 103 -2.43 1.96 -7.60
N ALA A 104 -3.23 1.31 -8.46
CA ALA A 104 -4.59 0.92 -8.12
C ALA A 104 -4.63 -0.04 -6.92
N THR A 105 -3.76 -1.04 -6.90
CA THR A 105 -3.63 -1.97 -5.76
C THR A 105 -3.12 -1.25 -4.51
N MET A 106 -2.10 -0.39 -4.62
CA MET A 106 -1.62 0.42 -3.49
C MET A 106 -2.75 1.25 -2.89
N TYR A 107 -3.54 1.92 -3.72
CA TYR A 107 -4.66 2.74 -3.27
C TYR A 107 -5.73 1.90 -2.58
N HIS A 108 -6.06 0.72 -3.11
CA HIS A 108 -7.00 -0.20 -2.48
C HIS A 108 -6.60 -0.52 -1.02
N GLU A 109 -5.33 -0.86 -0.80
CA GLU A 109 -4.82 -1.18 0.54
C GLU A 109 -4.70 0.05 1.45
N LEU A 110 -4.28 1.19 0.90
CA LEU A 110 -4.25 2.45 1.63
C LEU A 110 -5.64 2.87 2.12
N PHE A 111 -6.69 2.55 1.36
CA PHE A 111 -8.07 2.76 1.80
C PHE A 111 -8.47 1.82 2.93
N HIS A 112 -8.01 0.57 2.95
CA HIS A 112 -8.23 -0.32 4.09
C HIS A 112 -7.61 0.24 5.37
N ALA A 113 -6.38 0.75 5.30
CA ALA A 113 -5.74 1.42 6.44
C ALA A 113 -6.53 2.65 6.91
N TYR A 114 -7.05 3.45 5.98
CA TYR A 114 -7.89 4.60 6.34
C TYR A 114 -9.18 4.18 7.04
N PHE A 115 -9.86 3.14 6.57
CA PHE A 115 -11.08 2.63 7.20
C PHE A 115 -10.82 1.97 8.56
N ASP A 116 -9.65 1.38 8.77
CA ASP A 116 -9.27 0.83 10.07
C ASP A 116 -8.98 1.94 11.09
N TYR A 117 -8.48 3.09 10.64
CA TYR A 117 -8.29 4.26 11.50
C TYR A 117 -9.61 5.02 11.83
N SER A 118 -10.53 5.08 10.86
CA SER A 118 -11.72 5.95 10.90
C SER A 118 -12.84 5.42 11.80
#